data_AF-A0A6I2VCA5-F1
#
_entry.id   AF-A0A6I2VCA5-F1
#
_cell.length_a   1.000
_cell.length_b   1.000
_cell.length_c   1.000
_cell.angle_alpha   90.00
_cell.angle_beta   90.00
_cell.angle_gamma   90.00
#
_symmetry.space_group_name_H-M   'P 1'
#
loop_
_entity.id
_entity.type
_entity.pdbx_description
1 polymer ?
#
loop_
_entity_poly.entity_id
_entity_poly.type
_entity_poly.pdbx_seq_one_letter_code
_entity_poly.pdbx_strand_id
1 'polypeptide(L)'
;MKKCWLRTASALIVGIVVLAGASSASAAKAPSPTITGPVTGGAGMPRILSSSFDLADVGYEGNEYFLAGTAKAYTSATPLASNGKWKVTPATGTNATADYKTRVVV
;
A
#
# COMPACT_ATOMS: atom_id res chain seq x y z
N MET A 1 4.39 -21.88 77.93
CA MET A 1 5.72 -22.32 77.45
C MET A 1 5.90 -21.79 76.04
N LYS A 2 7.05 -21.16 75.79
CA LYS A 2 7.33 -20.23 74.68
C LYS A 2 7.41 -21.03 73.36
N LYS A 3 6.65 -20.68 72.32
CA LYS A 3 6.88 -21.22 70.98
C LYS A 3 7.10 -20.11 69.96
N CYS A 4 8.25 -20.27 69.32
CA CYS A 4 9.02 -19.36 68.50
C CYS A 4 8.35 -19.10 67.14
N TRP A 5 8.63 -17.92 66.58
CA TRP A 5 8.31 -17.46 65.23
C TRP A 5 8.75 -18.43 64.13
N LEU A 6 7.99 -18.47 63.03
CA LEU A 6 8.55 -18.78 61.72
C LEU A 6 7.98 -17.81 60.68
N ARG A 7 8.81 -16.85 60.24
CA ARG A 7 8.53 -15.99 59.09
C ARG A 7 9.04 -16.72 57.86
N THR A 8 8.16 -17.40 57.13
CA THR A 8 8.48 -17.94 55.80
C THR A 8 8.38 -16.82 54.78
N ALA A 9 9.51 -16.38 54.24
CA ALA A 9 9.58 -15.52 53.08
C ALA A 9 9.35 -16.37 51.82
N SER A 10 8.16 -16.30 51.23
CA SER A 10 7.89 -16.85 49.90
C SER A 10 8.41 -15.86 48.86
N ALA A 11 9.57 -16.16 48.26
CA ALA A 11 10.05 -15.46 47.08
C ALA A 11 9.26 -15.95 45.85
N LEU A 12 8.32 -15.15 45.36
CA LEU A 12 7.61 -15.39 44.12
C LEU A 12 8.50 -14.90 42.96
N ILE A 13 9.18 -15.83 42.28
CA ILE A 13 9.89 -15.53 41.03
C ILE A 13 8.84 -15.51 39.92
N VAL A 14 8.38 -14.32 39.54
CA VAL A 14 7.56 -14.13 38.33
C VAL A 14 8.51 -13.96 37.14
N GLY A 15 8.76 -15.05 36.42
CA GLY A 15 9.44 -15.00 35.14
C GLY A 15 8.53 -14.39 34.08
N ILE A 16 8.72 -13.11 33.75
CA ILE A 16 8.06 -12.47 32.62
C ILE A 16 8.75 -12.96 31.34
N VAL A 17 8.11 -13.89 30.64
CA VAL A 17 8.50 -14.26 29.28
C VAL A 17 7.90 -13.22 28.34
N VAL A 18 8.73 -12.27 27.88
CA VAL A 18 8.34 -11.33 26.82
C VAL A 18 8.48 -12.04 25.48
N LEU A 19 7.39 -12.62 24.96
CA LEU A 19 7.33 -13.03 23.55
C LEU A 19 7.22 -11.76 22.70
N ALA A 20 8.36 -11.26 22.21
CA ALA A 20 8.40 -10.26 21.15
C ALA A 20 7.96 -10.94 19.83
N GLY A 21 6.65 -11.04 19.62
CA GLY A 21 6.07 -11.47 18.35
C GLY A 21 6.22 -10.37 17.31
N ALA A 22 7.28 -10.41 16.51
CA ALA A 22 7.39 -9.59 15.31
C ALA A 22 6.43 -10.14 14.24
N SER A 23 5.21 -9.62 14.19
CA SER A 23 4.27 -9.95 13.11
C SER A 23 4.73 -9.28 11.82
N SER A 24 5.28 -10.06 10.88
CA SER A 24 5.48 -9.61 9.51
C SER A 24 4.13 -9.57 8.78
N ALA A 25 3.64 -8.38 8.44
CA ALA A 25 2.48 -8.26 7.57
C ALA A 25 2.87 -8.68 6.14
N SER A 26 2.32 -9.78 5.64
CA SER A 26 2.41 -10.11 4.21
C SER A 26 1.69 -9.03 3.40
N ALA A 27 2.40 -8.40 2.47
CA ALA A 27 1.76 -7.49 1.52
C ALA A 27 0.81 -8.29 0.63
N ALA A 28 -0.48 -8.00 0.72
CA ALA A 28 -1.45 -8.56 -0.21
C ALA A 28 -1.13 -8.07 -1.63
N LYS A 29 -1.08 -9.00 -2.60
CA LYS A 29 -0.88 -8.66 -4.01
C LYS A 29 -1.98 -7.70 -4.48
N ALA A 30 -1.59 -6.61 -5.14
CA ALA A 30 -2.53 -5.69 -5.74
C ALA A 30 -3.34 -6.40 -6.84
N PRO A 31 -4.65 -6.08 -7.00
CA PRO A 31 -5.43 -6.62 -8.10
C PRO A 31 -4.86 -6.12 -9.44
N SER A 32 -4.87 -6.98 -10.46
CA SER A 32 -4.55 -6.57 -11.82
C SER A 32 -5.63 -5.62 -12.34
N PRO A 33 -5.27 -4.47 -12.95
CA PRO A 33 -6.25 -3.58 -13.55
C PRO A 33 -6.88 -4.21 -14.80
N THR A 34 -8.10 -3.80 -15.12
CA THR A 34 -8.68 -4.00 -16.44
C THR A 34 -8.05 -3.00 -17.41
N ILE A 35 -7.60 -3.48 -18.57
CA ILE A 35 -7.05 -2.66 -19.64
C ILE A 35 -8.09 -2.55 -20.76
N THR A 36 -8.34 -1.34 -21.27
CA THR A 36 -9.20 -1.11 -22.43
C THR A 36 -8.49 -0.20 -23.43
N GLY A 37 -8.57 -0.55 -24.71
CA GLY A 37 -7.97 0.20 -25.81
C GLY A 37 -7.57 -0.72 -26.97
N PRO A 38 -6.76 -0.23 -27.93
CA PRO A 38 -6.26 1.15 -27.98
C PRO A 38 -7.41 2.15 -28.07
N VAL A 39 -7.28 3.30 -27.39
CA VAL A 39 -8.25 4.40 -27.47
C VAL A 39 -7.72 5.47 -28.41
N THR A 40 -8.63 6.17 -29.10
CA THR A 40 -8.29 7.04 -30.23
C THR A 40 -8.14 8.52 -29.83
N GLY A 41 -7.70 8.81 -28.60
CA GLY A 41 -7.50 10.19 -28.16
C GLY A 41 -6.56 10.95 -29.10
N GLY A 42 -6.79 12.26 -29.28
CA GLY A 42 -5.98 13.08 -30.19
C GLY A 42 -6.11 12.75 -31.69
N ALA A 43 -7.26 12.20 -32.12
CA ALA A 43 -7.53 11.73 -33.49
C ALA A 43 -6.67 10.51 -33.91
N GLY A 44 -6.42 9.61 -32.97
CA GLY A 44 -5.63 8.38 -33.20
C GLY A 44 -4.14 8.51 -32.90
N MET A 45 -3.66 9.71 -32.58
CA MET A 45 -2.30 9.97 -32.11
C MET A 45 -2.36 10.62 -30.72
N PRO A 46 -1.86 9.96 -29.65
CA PRO A 46 -1.92 10.51 -28.30
C PRO A 46 -1.12 11.82 -28.20
N ARG A 47 -1.82 12.96 -28.07
CA ARG A 47 -1.18 14.28 -27.92
C ARG A 47 -0.93 14.56 -26.44
N ILE A 48 0.21 14.09 -25.95
CA ILE A 48 0.85 14.63 -24.74
C ILE A 48 1.85 15.69 -25.24
N LEU A 49 2.25 16.67 -24.42
CA LEU A 49 3.36 17.58 -24.74
C LEU A 49 4.67 16.77 -24.83
N SER A 50 4.81 15.93 -25.85
CA SER A 50 5.88 14.97 -26.05
C SER A 50 6.84 15.51 -27.12
N SER A 51 6.81 14.95 -28.32
CA SER A 51 7.65 15.30 -29.45
C SER A 51 6.98 16.35 -30.36
N SER A 52 7.82 17.13 -31.04
CA SER A 52 7.39 18.02 -32.13
C SER A 52 7.43 17.36 -33.52
N PHE A 53 7.80 16.08 -33.58
CA PHE A 53 7.92 15.26 -34.79
C PHE A 53 7.07 13.99 -34.65
N ASP A 54 6.74 13.37 -35.79
CA ASP A 54 6.00 12.11 -35.82
C ASP A 54 6.89 10.96 -35.31
N LEU A 55 6.42 10.22 -34.31
CA LEU A 55 7.16 9.08 -33.76
C LEU A 55 7.44 8.01 -34.83
N ALA A 56 6.56 7.88 -35.83
CA ALA A 56 6.74 6.94 -36.92
C ALA A 56 7.99 7.26 -37.77
N ASP A 57 8.39 8.53 -37.89
CA ASP A 57 9.57 8.95 -38.66
C ASP A 57 10.88 8.41 -38.05
N VAL A 58 10.86 8.03 -36.78
CA VAL A 58 12.01 7.46 -36.05
C VAL A 58 11.76 6.02 -35.59
N GLY A 59 10.73 5.36 -36.11
CA GLY A 59 10.45 3.94 -35.86
C GLY A 59 9.76 3.62 -34.54
N TYR A 60 9.12 4.59 -33.90
CA TYR A 60 8.30 4.39 -32.70
C TYR A 60 6.81 4.45 -33.04
N GLU A 61 5.99 3.74 -32.27
CA GLU A 61 4.53 3.88 -32.28
C GLU A 61 4.05 4.51 -30.97
N GLY A 62 2.86 5.11 -30.99
CA GLY A 62 2.21 5.64 -29.79
C GLY A 62 0.84 5.03 -29.63
N ASN A 63 0.58 4.37 -28.50
CA ASN A 63 -0.70 3.78 -28.16
C ASN A 63 -1.25 4.39 -26.87
N GLU A 64 -2.58 4.48 -26.76
CA GLU A 64 -3.26 4.96 -25.55
C GLU A 64 -4.23 3.91 -25.02
N TYR A 65 -4.28 3.75 -23.70
CA TYR A 65 -5.16 2.80 -23.01
C TYR A 65 -5.78 3.42 -21.77
N PHE A 66 -6.94 2.90 -21.36
CA PHE A 66 -7.49 3.09 -20.03
C PHE A 66 -7.18 1.90 -19.14
N LEU A 67 -6.74 2.19 -17.92
CA LEU A 67 -6.61 1.25 -16.81
C LEU A 67 -7.74 1.53 -15.84
N ALA A 68 -8.50 0.50 -15.47
CA ALA A 68 -9.59 0.62 -14.51
C ALA A 68 -9.52 -0.46 -13.43
N GLY A 69 -10.04 -0.15 -12.25
CA GLY A 69 -10.15 -1.11 -11.16
C GLY A 69 -10.63 -0.44 -9.87
N THR A 70 -10.52 -1.17 -8.76
CA THR A 70 -10.87 -0.67 -7.44
C THR A 70 -9.61 -0.52 -6.59
N ALA A 71 -9.31 0.71 -6.18
CA ALA A 71 -8.19 1.05 -5.31
C ALA A 71 -8.51 0.66 -3.86
N LYS A 72 -7.45 0.44 -3.06
CA LYS A 72 -7.53 0.23 -1.61
C LYS A 72 -6.87 1.39 -0.87
N ALA A 73 -7.56 1.95 0.10
CA ALA A 73 -7.03 3.01 0.94
C ALA A 73 -6.29 2.46 2.16
N TYR A 74 -5.32 3.23 2.65
CA TYR A 74 -4.57 2.96 3.87
C TYR A 74 -4.56 4.23 4.73
N THR A 75 -4.60 4.05 6.04
CA THR A 75 -4.54 5.14 7.02
C THR A 75 -3.32 4.98 7.91
N SER A 76 -2.88 6.07 8.51
CA SER A 76 -1.86 6.03 9.57
C SER A 76 -2.45 6.61 10.85
N ALA A 77 -2.13 5.98 11.99
CA ALA A 77 -2.48 6.48 13.31
C ALA A 77 -1.59 7.64 13.76
N THR A 78 -0.49 7.89 13.05
CA THR A 78 0.50 8.95 13.35
C THR A 78 0.74 9.81 12.11
N PRO A 79 1.18 11.08 12.27
CA PRO A 79 1.58 11.90 11.14
C PRO A 79 2.65 11.23 10.26
N LEU A 80 2.53 11.42 8.94
CA LEU A 80 3.46 10.84 7.97
C LEU A 80 4.80 11.58 8.00
N ALA A 81 5.88 10.88 8.35
CA ALA A 81 7.23 11.44 8.37
C ALA A 81 7.77 11.69 6.95
N SER A 82 8.64 12.68 6.76
CA SER A 82 9.19 13.06 5.44
C SER A 82 10.12 12.02 4.80
N ASN A 83 10.56 11.02 5.55
CA ASN A 83 11.47 9.97 5.07
C ASN A 83 10.76 8.88 4.23
N GLY A 84 9.44 8.97 4.03
CA GLY A 84 8.65 8.03 3.24
C GLY A 84 8.48 6.64 3.87
N LYS A 85 8.93 6.42 5.11
CA LYS A 85 8.79 5.14 5.82
C LYS A 85 7.63 5.23 6.79
N TRP A 86 6.45 4.81 6.34
CA TRP A 86 5.22 4.94 7.12
C TRP A 86 4.72 3.58 7.61
N LYS A 87 4.29 3.54 8.87
CA LYS A 87 3.46 2.47 9.37
C LYS A 87 2.00 2.83 9.08
N VAL A 88 1.37 2.01 8.24
CA VAL A 88 -0.01 2.20 7.81
C VAL A 88 -0.82 0.94 8.05
N THR A 89 -2.13 1.10 8.16
CA THR A 89 -3.11 0.01 8.25
C THR A 89 -4.13 0.15 7.13
N PRO A 90 -4.65 -0.95 6.57
CA PRO A 90 -5.76 -0.87 5.62
C PRO A 90 -6.91 -0.04 6.20
N ALA A 91 -7.46 0.86 5.39
CA ALA A 91 -8.64 1.62 5.77
C ALA A 91 -9.85 0.67 5.87
N THR A 92 -10.79 1.00 6.77
CA THR A 92 -12.05 0.27 6.95
C THR A 92 -13.24 1.19 6.73
N GLY A 93 -14.42 0.61 6.48
CA GLY A 93 -15.65 1.37 6.25
C GLY A 93 -15.81 1.86 4.80
N THR A 94 -16.68 2.85 4.60
CA THR A 94 -17.09 3.32 3.26
C THR A 94 -15.96 3.91 2.42
N ASN A 95 -14.87 4.35 3.06
CA ASN A 95 -13.72 4.96 2.39
C ASN A 95 -12.56 3.96 2.20
N ALA A 96 -12.79 2.66 2.44
CA ALA A 96 -11.75 1.63 2.30
C ALA A 96 -11.34 1.39 0.84
N THR A 97 -12.26 1.67 -0.10
CA THR A 97 -12.07 1.41 -1.52
C THR A 97 -12.70 2.50 -2.37
N ALA A 98 -12.14 2.74 -3.55
CA ALA A 98 -12.71 3.64 -4.55
C ALA A 98 -12.39 3.12 -5.95
N ASP A 99 -13.33 3.22 -6.88
CA ASP A 99 -13.07 2.91 -8.27
C ASP A 99 -12.19 3.98 -8.91
N TYR A 100 -11.28 3.54 -9.77
CA TYR A 100 -10.43 4.44 -10.55
C TYR A 100 -10.51 4.09 -12.04
N LYS A 101 -10.29 5.11 -12.85
CA LYS A 101 -10.00 4.99 -14.27
C LYS A 101 -8.91 5.99 -14.61
N THR A 102 -7.76 5.49 -15.05
CA THR A 102 -6.61 6.31 -15.44
C THR A 102 -6.20 6.01 -16.87
N ARG A 103 -5.41 6.91 -17.45
CA ARG A 103 -5.00 6.89 -18.86
C ARG A 103 -3.50 6.69 -18.93
N VAL A 104 -3.05 5.78 -19.80
CA VAL A 104 -1.64 5.53 -20.07
C VAL A 104 -1.38 5.70 -21.56
N VAL A 105 -0.25 6.32 -21.88
CA VAL A 105 0.28 6.43 -23.24
C VAL A 105 1.62 5.69 -23.24
N VAL A 106 1.82 4.81 -24.22
CA VAL A 106 3.01 3.97 -24.40
C VAL A 106 3.59 4.20 -25.78
#